data_AF-A0A7S6RVB9-F1
#
_entry.id   AF-A0A7S6RVB9-F1
#
_cell.length_a   1.000
_cell.length_b   1.000
_cell.length_c   1.000
_cell.angle_alpha   90.00
_cell.angle_beta   90.00
_cell.angle_gamma   90.00
#
_symmetry.space_group_name_H-M   'P 1'
#
loop_
_entity.id
_entity.type
_entity.pdbx_description
1 polymer ?
#
loop_
_entity_poly.entity_id
_entity_poly.type
_entity_poly.pdbx_seq_one_letter_code
_entity_poly.pdbx_strand_id
1 'polypeptide(L)'
;MTEIERKFLVATFPDGELHAVPLRQGYLTTPTDSIELRLRQQGTEYFMTLKSEGGLSRQEYEIQIDVTQFEMLWPATEGRRVEKTRYSGKLPDGQLFELDVFAGHLSPLMLVEVEFLSEDAAQAFIPPPWFGEEVTEDKRYKNKALALSIP
;
A
#
# COMPACT_ATOMS: atom_id res chain seq x y z
N MET A 1 18.58 -5.83 0.09
CA MET A 1 18.70 -4.40 0.45
C MET A 1 17.29 -3.99 0.86
N THR A 2 17.12 -3.45 2.06
CA THR A 2 15.80 -3.03 2.56
C THR A 2 15.46 -1.68 1.94
N GLU A 3 14.23 -1.50 1.48
CA GLU A 3 13.73 -0.20 1.02
C GLU A 3 13.70 0.78 2.22
N ILE A 4 14.05 2.04 1.96
CA ILE A 4 14.06 3.11 2.98
C ILE A 4 12.98 4.09 2.59
N GLU A 5 11.94 4.17 3.42
CA GLU A 5 10.74 4.95 3.14
C GLU A 5 10.29 5.75 4.36
N ARG A 6 9.63 6.89 4.13
CA ARG A 6 8.87 7.63 5.15
C ARG A 6 7.45 7.84 4.66
N LYS A 7 6.49 7.76 5.58
CA LYS A 7 5.05 7.81 5.28
C LYS A 7 4.37 8.93 6.03
N PHE A 8 3.51 9.67 5.35
CA PHE A 8 2.82 10.82 5.90
C PHE A 8 1.34 10.80 5.52
N LEU A 9 0.51 11.43 6.34
CA LEU A 9 -0.80 11.90 5.90
C LEU A 9 -0.61 12.95 4.79
N VAL A 10 -1.66 13.19 4.01
CA VAL A 10 -1.69 14.28 3.02
C VAL A 10 -2.60 15.38 3.54
N ALA A 11 -2.04 16.56 3.79
CA ALA A 11 -2.81 17.74 4.21
C ALA A 11 -3.47 18.43 3.03
N THR A 12 -2.83 18.43 1.86
CA THR A 12 -3.36 19.00 0.63
C THR A 12 -2.92 18.14 -0.55
N PHE A 13 -3.85 17.82 -1.45
CA PHE A 13 -3.50 17.07 -2.66
C PHE A 13 -2.56 17.92 -3.53
N PRO A 14 -1.41 17.40 -3.97
CA PRO A 14 -0.43 18.18 -4.72
C PRO A 14 -0.89 18.40 -6.17
N ASP A 15 -0.51 19.56 -6.72
CA ASP A 15 -0.55 19.81 -8.15
C ASP A 15 0.66 19.16 -8.86
N GLY A 16 0.58 19.02 -10.18
CA GLY A 16 1.69 18.56 -11.02
C GLY A 16 1.35 17.34 -11.88
N GLU A 17 2.37 16.80 -12.54
CA GLU A 17 2.24 15.59 -13.34
C GLU A 17 2.22 14.37 -12.43
N LEU A 18 1.08 13.68 -12.41
CA LEU A 18 0.87 12.48 -11.60
C LEU A 18 0.36 11.35 -12.50
N HIS A 19 0.94 10.17 -12.35
CA HIS A 19 0.46 8.98 -13.02
C HIS A 19 -0.45 8.18 -12.07
N ALA A 20 -1.71 7.99 -12.44
CA ALA A 20 -2.70 7.33 -11.61
C ALA A 20 -2.88 5.86 -11.97
N VAL A 21 -2.85 4.98 -10.96
CA VAL A 21 -3.11 3.54 -11.09
C VAL A 21 -4.17 3.13 -10.07
N PRO A 22 -5.32 2.57 -10.50
CA PRO A 22 -6.28 1.99 -9.58
C PRO A 22 -5.73 0.67 -9.01
N LEU A 23 -5.86 0.51 -7.69
CA LEU A 23 -5.42 -0.66 -6.95
C LEU A 23 -6.58 -1.23 -6.12
N ARG A 24 -6.77 -2.54 -6.23
CA ARG A 24 -7.67 -3.30 -5.36
C ARG A 24 -6.87 -4.42 -4.73
N GLN A 25 -6.95 -4.60 -3.43
CA GLN A 25 -6.32 -5.73 -2.76
C GLN A 25 -7.14 -6.20 -1.57
N GLY A 26 -7.03 -7.48 -1.25
CA GLY A 26 -7.77 -8.06 -0.14
C GLY A 26 -7.17 -9.37 0.33
N TYR A 27 -7.39 -9.68 1.60
CA TYR A 27 -6.90 -10.90 2.22
C TYR A 27 -7.99 -11.97 2.26
N LEU A 28 -7.69 -13.14 1.73
CA LEU A 28 -8.54 -14.33 1.83
C LEU A 28 -8.44 -14.97 3.22
N THR A 29 -7.31 -14.78 3.90
CA THR A 29 -7.06 -15.31 5.24
C THR A 29 -7.16 -14.23 6.33
N THR A 30 -7.21 -14.69 7.57
CA THR A 30 -7.18 -13.88 8.79
C THR A 30 -5.78 -13.90 9.42
N PRO A 31 -5.46 -12.96 10.32
CA PRO A 31 -4.16 -12.95 11.00
C PRO A 31 -3.85 -14.20 11.84
N THR A 32 -4.87 -14.99 12.20
CA THR A 32 -4.72 -16.22 13.00
C THR A 32 -4.47 -17.46 12.15
N ASP A 33 -4.61 -17.36 10.83
CA ASP A 33 -4.33 -18.48 9.93
C ASP A 33 -2.82 -18.72 9.83
N SER A 34 -2.42 -19.97 9.55
CA SER A 34 -1.01 -20.35 9.40
C SER A 34 -0.33 -19.74 8.17
N ILE A 35 -1.13 -19.18 7.24
CA ILE A 35 -0.67 -18.54 6.01
C ILE A 35 -1.41 -17.22 5.78
N GLU A 36 -0.73 -16.29 5.11
CA GLU A 36 -1.32 -15.09 4.53
C GLU A 36 -1.57 -15.33 3.04
N LEU A 37 -2.82 -15.23 2.60
CA LEU A 37 -3.19 -15.29 1.19
C LEU A 37 -3.83 -13.97 0.77
N ARG A 38 -3.19 -13.26 -0.16
CA ARG A 38 -3.59 -11.93 -0.62
C ARG A 38 -3.86 -11.93 -2.11
N LEU A 39 -5.01 -11.36 -2.50
CA LEU A 39 -5.31 -10.99 -3.88
C LEU A 39 -4.96 -9.52 -4.10
N ARG A 40 -4.36 -9.20 -5.25
CA ARG A 40 -4.02 -7.83 -5.65
C ARG A 40 -4.28 -7.62 -7.14
N GLN A 41 -5.01 -6.57 -7.47
CA GLN A 41 -5.08 -5.95 -8.79
C GLN A 41 -4.18 -4.70 -8.79
N GLN A 42 -3.34 -4.58 -9.80
CA GLN A 42 -2.54 -3.39 -10.09
C GLN A 42 -2.79 -2.95 -11.53
N GLY A 43 -3.60 -1.90 -11.71
CA GLY A 43 -4.05 -1.50 -13.04
C GLY A 43 -4.81 -2.64 -13.72
N THR A 44 -4.22 -3.23 -14.76
CA THR A 44 -4.80 -4.35 -15.53
C THR A 44 -4.21 -5.72 -15.21
N GLU A 45 -3.27 -5.80 -14.26
CA GLU A 45 -2.62 -7.05 -13.85
C GLU A 45 -3.16 -7.53 -12.49
N TYR A 46 -3.19 -8.85 -12.29
CA TYR A 46 -3.76 -9.48 -11.11
C TYR A 46 -2.82 -10.55 -10.56
N PHE A 47 -2.74 -10.61 -9.23
CA PHE A 47 -1.80 -11.47 -8.53
C PHE A 47 -2.48 -12.13 -7.33
N MET A 48 -2.01 -13.34 -7.02
CA MET A 48 -2.26 -14.02 -5.76
C MET A 48 -0.92 -14.31 -5.09
N THR A 49 -0.75 -13.81 -3.86
CA THR A 49 0.46 -14.00 -3.06
C THR A 49 0.14 -14.86 -1.85
N LEU A 50 0.90 -15.93 -1.64
CA LEU A 50 0.89 -16.74 -0.43
C LEU A 50 2.18 -16.49 0.35
N LYS A 51 2.05 -16.11 1.63
CA LYS A 51 3.17 -16.03 2.57
C LYS A 51 2.91 -17.00 3.72
N SER A 52 3.84 -17.91 4.00
CA SER A 52 3.72 -18.81 5.15
C SER A 52 4.57 -18.32 6.32
N GLU A 53 4.03 -18.34 7.54
CA GLU A 53 4.84 -18.17 8.73
C GLU A 53 5.50 -19.50 9.11
N GLY A 54 6.84 -19.52 9.16
CA GLY A 54 7.60 -20.72 9.53
C GLY A 54 9.06 -20.41 9.83
N GLY A 55 9.48 -20.60 11.09
CA GLY A 55 10.88 -20.63 11.53
C GLY A 55 11.80 -19.51 11.00
N LEU A 56 13.05 -19.86 10.67
CA LEU A 56 14.13 -18.95 10.24
C LEU A 56 13.95 -18.39 8.80
N SER A 57 12.99 -18.89 8.02
CA SER A 57 12.80 -18.45 6.62
C SER A 57 11.32 -18.36 6.25
N ARG A 58 10.82 -17.14 6.10
CA ARG A 58 9.50 -16.89 5.49
C ARG A 58 9.54 -17.29 4.02
N GLN A 59 8.61 -18.14 3.60
CA GLN A 59 8.41 -18.46 2.18
C GLN A 59 7.32 -17.55 1.62
N GLU A 60 7.59 -16.99 0.45
CA GLU A 60 6.68 -16.12 -0.29
C GLU A 60 6.57 -16.66 -1.72
N TYR A 61 5.34 -16.92 -2.15
CA TYR A 61 4.98 -17.40 -3.47
C TYR A 61 4.01 -16.40 -4.09
N GLU A 62 4.36 -15.84 -5.25
CA GLU A 62 3.46 -14.98 -6.02
C GLU A 62 3.21 -15.62 -7.37
N ILE A 63 1.94 -15.68 -7.76
CA ILE A 63 1.52 -16.08 -9.10
C ILE A 63 0.68 -14.97 -9.72
N GLN A 64 0.90 -14.73 -11.01
CA GLN A 64 -0.01 -13.93 -11.81
C GLN A 64 -1.27 -14.75 -12.10
N ILE A 65 -2.42 -14.13 -11.98
CA ILE A 65 -3.73 -14.71 -12.27
C ILE A 65 -4.46 -13.85 -13.31
N ASP A 66 -5.43 -14.42 -13.99
CA ASP A 66 -6.27 -13.64 -14.91
C ASP A 66 -7.40 -12.90 -14.18
N VAL A 67 -8.04 -11.96 -14.89
CA VAL A 67 -9.15 -11.16 -14.34
C VAL A 67 -10.33 -12.02 -13.89
N THR A 68 -10.62 -13.13 -14.57
CA THR A 68 -11.74 -14.02 -14.22
C THR A 68 -11.45 -14.71 -12.89
N GLN A 69 -10.24 -15.25 -12.73
CA GLN A 69 -9.78 -15.84 -11.48
C GLN A 69 -9.85 -14.84 -10.33
N PHE A 70 -9.38 -13.60 -10.54
CA PHE A 70 -9.44 -12.55 -9.54
C PHE A 70 -10.87 -12.21 -9.12
N GLU A 71 -11.75 -11.90 -10.08
CA GLU A 71 -13.13 -11.50 -9.76
C GLU A 71 -13.96 -12.63 -9.15
N MET A 72 -13.69 -13.89 -9.50
CA MET A 72 -14.33 -15.04 -8.84
C MET A 72 -13.92 -15.17 -7.37
N LEU A 73 -12.66 -14.89 -7.03
CA LEU A 73 -12.15 -15.02 -5.66
C LEU A 73 -12.34 -13.74 -4.84
N TRP A 74 -12.46 -12.58 -5.49
CA TRP A 74 -12.56 -11.27 -4.84
C TRP A 74 -13.64 -11.22 -3.76
N PRO A 75 -14.88 -11.72 -3.95
CA PRO A 75 -15.93 -11.72 -2.91
C PRO A 75 -15.48 -12.29 -1.57
N ALA A 76 -14.63 -13.31 -1.56
CA ALA A 76 -14.13 -13.94 -0.34
C ALA A 76 -13.15 -13.08 0.48
N THR A 77 -12.77 -11.89 -0.01
CA THR A 77 -11.93 -10.93 0.73
C THR A 77 -12.73 -9.88 1.51
N GLU A 78 -14.07 -9.92 1.47
CA GLU A 78 -14.94 -8.92 2.10
C GLU A 78 -14.63 -8.71 3.60
N GLY A 79 -14.57 -7.43 4.00
CA GLY A 79 -14.15 -6.99 5.34
C GLY A 79 -12.63 -7.02 5.59
N ARG A 80 -11.82 -7.36 4.57
CA ARG A 80 -10.35 -7.44 4.65
C ARG A 80 -9.70 -6.80 3.43
N ARG A 81 -10.19 -5.63 3.00
CA ARG A 81 -9.85 -5.00 1.71
C ARG A 81 -9.23 -3.62 1.87
N VAL A 82 -8.38 -3.28 0.91
CA VAL A 82 -7.96 -1.91 0.63
C VAL A 82 -8.20 -1.65 -0.86
N GLU A 83 -8.97 -0.61 -1.14
CA GLU A 83 -9.20 -0.11 -2.49
C GLU A 83 -8.74 1.35 -2.52
N LYS A 84 -7.90 1.70 -3.50
CA LYS A 84 -7.27 3.02 -3.58
C LYS A 84 -6.87 3.36 -5.01
N THR A 85 -6.69 4.65 -5.28
CA THR A 85 -5.96 5.12 -6.45
C THR A 85 -4.59 5.59 -6.00
N ARG A 86 -3.54 5.01 -6.59
CA ARG A 86 -2.16 5.41 -6.36
C ARG A 86 -1.70 6.38 -7.43
N TYR A 87 -1.20 7.52 -7.00
CA TYR A 87 -0.57 8.53 -7.83
C TYR A 87 0.94 8.48 -7.63
N SER A 88 1.68 8.14 -8.68
CA SER A 88 3.14 8.23 -8.67
C SER A 88 3.56 9.60 -9.17
N GLY A 89 4.48 10.23 -8.44
CA GLY A 89 5.01 11.54 -8.77
C GLY A 89 6.47 11.70 -8.33
N LYS A 90 7.01 12.89 -8.58
CA LYS A 90 8.39 13.25 -8.22
C LYS A 90 8.41 14.62 -7.54
N LEU A 91 9.06 14.71 -6.40
CA LEU A 91 9.26 15.97 -5.69
C LEU A 91 10.26 16.87 -6.45
N PRO A 92 10.28 18.19 -6.20
CA PRO A 92 11.24 19.10 -6.83
C PRO A 92 12.71 18.69 -6.66
N ASP A 93 13.06 18.14 -5.49
CA ASP A 93 14.41 17.66 -5.16
C ASP A 93 14.72 16.27 -5.74
N GLY A 94 13.75 15.66 -6.42
CA GLY A 94 13.91 14.49 -7.25
C GLY A 94 13.57 13.15 -6.59
N GLN A 95 13.16 13.13 -5.32
CA GLN A 95 12.63 11.93 -4.67
C GLN A 95 11.31 11.52 -5.33
N LEU A 96 11.13 10.22 -5.52
CA LEU A 96 9.88 9.65 -5.97
C LEU A 96 8.93 9.52 -4.78
N PHE A 97 7.64 9.68 -5.06
CA PHE A 97 6.61 9.45 -4.07
C PHE A 97 5.44 8.67 -4.66
N GLU A 98 4.78 7.91 -3.80
CA GLU A 98 3.50 7.27 -4.05
C GLU A 98 2.45 7.90 -3.15
N LEU A 99 1.45 8.55 -3.74
CA LEU A 99 0.32 9.13 -3.03
C LEU A 99 -0.91 8.25 -3.23
N ASP A 100 -1.40 7.66 -2.14
CA ASP A 100 -2.58 6.83 -2.12
C ASP A 100 -3.81 7.62 -1.67
N VAL A 101 -4.84 7.65 -2.52
CA VAL A 101 -6.19 8.12 -2.18
C VAL A 101 -7.09 6.91 -1.95
N PHE A 102 -7.52 6.71 -0.71
CA PHE A 102 -8.29 5.52 -0.32
C PHE A 102 -9.78 5.68 -0.64
N ALA A 103 -10.40 4.59 -1.07
CA ALA A 103 -11.81 4.49 -1.41
C ALA A 103 -12.62 3.77 -0.31
N GLY A 104 -13.94 3.75 -0.47
CA GLY A 104 -14.85 3.07 0.45
C GLY A 104 -14.81 3.66 1.85
N HIS A 105 -14.86 2.80 2.88
CA HIS A 105 -14.87 3.23 4.28
C HIS A 105 -13.55 3.84 4.78
N LEU A 106 -12.46 3.63 4.04
CA LEU A 106 -11.17 4.28 4.34
C LEU A 106 -11.14 5.73 3.85
N SER A 107 -12.08 6.16 3.01
CA SER A 107 -12.25 7.57 2.69
C SER A 107 -12.58 8.37 3.96
N PRO A 108 -11.95 9.54 4.22
CA PRO A 108 -11.18 10.37 3.28
C PRO A 108 -9.65 10.21 3.40
N LEU A 109 -9.15 9.08 3.88
CA LEU A 109 -7.71 8.88 4.09
C LEU A 109 -6.90 9.10 2.82
N MET A 110 -5.80 9.83 2.96
CA MET A 110 -4.76 9.97 1.97
C MET A 110 -3.39 9.80 2.62
N LEU A 111 -2.53 9.00 2.00
CA LEU A 111 -1.16 8.77 2.46
C LEU A 111 -0.18 9.07 1.34
N VAL A 112 0.98 9.60 1.69
CA VAL A 112 2.12 9.73 0.79
C VAL A 112 3.32 8.99 1.38
N GLU A 113 3.90 8.11 0.58
CA GLU A 113 5.16 7.42 0.87
C GLU A 113 6.25 8.00 -0.03
N VAL A 114 7.41 8.31 0.56
CA VAL A 114 8.57 8.83 -0.16
C VAL A 114 9.71 7.84 0.01
N GLU A 115 10.35 7.48 -1.10
CA GLU A 115 11.48 6.55 -1.14
C GLU A 115 12.82 7.28 -1.10
N PHE A 116 13.79 6.70 -0.39
CA PHE A 116 15.12 7.25 -0.22
C PHE A 116 16.20 6.24 -0.60
N LEU A 117 17.30 6.74 -1.17
CA LEU A 117 18.47 5.92 -1.53
C LEU A 117 19.39 5.61 -0.33
N SER A 118 19.22 6.33 0.79
CA SER A 118 20.00 6.14 2.03
C SER A 118 19.23 6.61 3.26
N GLU A 119 19.62 6.09 4.44
CA GLU A 119 19.03 6.50 5.72
C GLU A 119 19.34 7.97 6.02
N ASP A 120 20.56 8.43 5.72
CA ASP A 120 20.96 9.83 5.89
C ASP A 120 20.06 10.78 5.08
N ALA A 121 19.72 10.41 3.84
CA ALA A 121 18.81 11.19 3.01
C ALA A 121 17.38 11.21 3.58
N ALA A 122 16.91 10.08 4.13
CA ALA A 122 15.62 10.00 4.79
C ALA A 122 15.56 10.85 6.07
N GLN A 123 16.63 10.85 6.87
CA GLN A 123 16.73 11.66 8.09
C GLN A 123 16.82 13.16 7.80
N ALA A 124 17.53 13.54 6.72
CA ALA A 124 17.65 14.93 6.30
C ALA A 124 16.42 15.46 5.54
N PHE A 125 15.48 14.59 5.17
CA PHE A 125 14.31 14.98 4.37
C PHE A 125 13.37 15.92 5.13
N ILE A 126 13.08 17.05 4.50
CA ILE A 126 12.13 18.05 4.98
C ILE A 126 10.83 17.89 4.18
N PRO A 127 9.73 17.44 4.81
CA PRO A 127 8.45 17.28 4.12
C PRO A 127 7.95 18.62 3.56
N PRO A 128 7.46 18.68 2.31
CA PRO A 128 6.89 19.90 1.75
C PRO A 128 5.55 20.25 2.44
N PRO A 129 5.06 21.50 2.34
CA PRO A 129 3.91 21.97 3.12
C PRO A 129 2.59 21.22 2.93
N TRP A 130 2.47 20.45 1.84
CA TRP A 130 1.27 19.67 1.53
C TRP A 130 1.25 18.31 2.25
N PHE A 131 2.38 17.87 2.82
CA PHE A 131 2.45 16.70 3.68
C PHE A 131 1.80 17.05 5.04
N GLY A 132 1.09 16.07 5.59
CA GLY A 132 0.55 16.10 6.94
C GLY A 132 1.48 15.45 7.95
N GLU A 133 0.90 14.92 9.03
CA GLU A 133 1.62 14.20 10.09
C GLU A 133 2.38 12.98 9.55
N GLU A 134 3.59 12.75 10.06
CA GLU A 134 4.35 11.54 9.78
C GLU A 134 3.77 10.33 10.53
N VAL A 135 3.48 9.27 9.80
CA VAL A 135 2.85 8.03 10.29
C VAL A 135 3.70 6.79 10.00
N THR A 136 4.99 6.97 9.68
CA THR A 136 5.96 5.90 9.35
C THR A 136 5.92 4.74 10.37
N GLU A 137 5.93 5.07 11.66
CA GLU A 137 5.96 4.12 12.78
C GLU A 137 4.57 3.74 13.32
N ASP A 138 3.51 4.40 12.84
CA ASP A 138 2.17 4.15 13.34
C ASP A 138 1.58 2.89 12.68
N LYS A 139 1.43 1.85 13.51
CA LYS A 139 0.92 0.53 13.09
C LYS A 139 -0.48 0.59 12.47
N ARG A 140 -1.28 1.61 12.79
CA ARG A 140 -2.65 1.79 12.26
C ARG A 140 -2.65 2.06 10.75
N TYR A 141 -1.58 2.69 10.22
CA TYR A 141 -1.44 3.04 8.81
C TYR A 141 -0.63 2.00 7.99
N LYS A 142 -0.36 0.83 8.57
CA LYS A 142 0.20 -0.29 7.81
C LYS A 142 -0.90 -0.94 6.97
N ASN A 143 -0.57 -1.38 5.75
CA ASN A 143 -1.54 -1.89 4.78
C ASN A 143 -2.48 -2.98 5.34
N LYS A 144 -1.94 -3.95 6.09
CA LYS A 144 -2.73 -5.02 6.70
C LYS A 144 -3.66 -4.48 7.80
N ALA A 145 -3.24 -3.49 8.58
CA ALA A 145 -4.09 -2.87 9.59
C ALA A 145 -5.25 -2.10 8.94
N LEU A 146 -4.99 -1.33 7.88
CA LEU A 146 -6.02 -0.66 7.10
C LEU A 146 -7.02 -1.66 6.51
N ALA A 147 -6.52 -2.75 5.92
CA ALA A 147 -7.37 -3.78 5.32
C ALA A 147 -8.33 -4.43 6.32
N LEU A 148 -7.88 -4.64 7.55
CA LEU A 148 -8.66 -5.29 8.62
C LEU A 148 -9.50 -4.32 9.44
N SER A 149 -9.39 -3.02 9.16
CA SER A 149 -10.24 -2.02 9.81
C SER A 149 -11.68 -2.12 9.29
N ILE A 150 -12.64 -1.80 10.15
CA ILE A 150 -14.07 -1.94 9.88
C ILE A 150 -14.64 -0.51 9.73
N PRO A 151 -15.67 -0.30 8.89
CA PRO A 151 -16.40 0.97 8.83
C PRO A 151 -16.91 1.49 10.18
#